data_AF-A0A9E3B138-F1
#
_entry.id   AF-A0A9E3B138-F1
#
_cell.length_a   1.000
_cell.length_b   1.000
_cell.length_c   1.000
_cell.angle_alpha   90.00
_cell.angle_beta   90.00
_cell.angle_gamma   90.00
#
_symmetry.space_group_name_H-M   'P 1'
#
loop_
_entity.id
_entity.type
_entity.pdbx_description
1 polymer ?
#
loop_
_entity_poly.entity_id
_entity_poly.type
_entity_poly.pdbx_seq_one_letter_code
_entity_poly.pdbx_strand_id
1 'polypeptide(L)'
;VVLNTGSPITMNWLANVAAVIQAWYPGQECGNAIADVLFGDANPSGKLPQTFPVRLEDNPAYINYPGENGRVHYGEGLFVGYRYYEKKKVVPLFPFGFGLSYTTFKYDSLRLNVQEIGPDDTLEVQVDITNVGQRAGKEIVQLYVRDIAASLHRPEKELKAFTKVYLEPGQRKTITFSLRRDALAYYDDLARAWVAEAGEFEVLVGASSQDIRAIAPFTLTTSSRFGGHSEKKRIRFGMQSTIGELLANDAARAVIDSYMPGVTDMQEVTMVMNWTLEQVAGMVPDMLPEALLQRIVNDLERLDI
;
A
#
# COMPACT_ATOMS: atom_id res chain seq x y z
N VAL A 1 -10.23 36.12 -3.26
CA VAL A 1 -11.35 35.34 -2.69
C VAL A 1 -10.82 34.45 -1.59
N VAL A 2 -11.47 34.40 -0.42
CA VAL A 2 -11.15 33.45 0.66
C VAL A 2 -12.29 32.45 0.75
N LEU A 3 -11.97 31.16 0.71
CA LEU A 3 -12.93 30.06 0.67
C LEU A 3 -12.99 29.37 2.03
N ASN A 4 -14.17 29.42 2.65
CA ASN A 4 -14.48 28.66 3.86
C ASN A 4 -15.36 27.45 3.50
N THR A 5 -14.75 26.41 2.92
CA THR A 5 -15.46 25.21 2.42
C THR A 5 -14.80 23.93 2.92
N GLY A 6 -15.59 22.91 3.25
CA GLY A 6 -15.07 21.62 3.75
C GLY A 6 -14.57 20.67 2.66
N SER A 7 -14.90 20.94 1.39
CA SER A 7 -14.64 20.07 0.24
C SER A 7 -14.38 20.92 -1.01
N PRO A 8 -13.89 20.35 -2.13
CA PRO A 8 -13.77 21.10 -3.37
C PRO A 8 -15.11 21.70 -3.80
N ILE A 9 -15.06 22.92 -4.32
CA ILE A 9 -16.19 23.58 -4.96
C ILE A 9 -15.84 23.92 -6.40
N THR A 10 -16.85 24.02 -7.26
CA THR A 10 -16.66 24.53 -8.61
C THR A 10 -16.21 26.00 -8.57
N MET A 11 -15.17 26.33 -9.32
CA MET A 11 -14.62 27.69 -9.42
C MET A 11 -14.63 28.19 -10.87
N ASN A 12 -15.80 28.19 -11.52
CA ASN A 12 -15.97 28.76 -12.87
C ASN A 12 -15.61 30.26 -12.96
N TRP A 13 -15.52 30.94 -11.83
CA TRP A 13 -15.11 32.33 -11.66
C TRP A 13 -13.60 32.52 -11.42
N LEU A 14 -12.80 31.44 -11.36
CA LEU A 14 -11.38 31.51 -10.95
C LEU A 14 -10.57 32.50 -11.79
N ALA A 15 -10.84 32.59 -13.10
CA ALA A 15 -10.17 33.52 -14.01
C ALA A 15 -10.48 35.01 -13.75
N ASN A 16 -11.54 35.30 -13.00
CA ASN A 16 -11.98 36.67 -12.70
C ASN A 16 -11.39 37.22 -11.39
N VAL A 17 -10.50 36.48 -10.72
CA VAL A 17 -9.92 36.89 -9.45
C VAL A 17 -8.41 36.73 -9.46
N ALA A 18 -7.70 37.65 -8.81
CA ALA A 18 -6.24 37.63 -8.77
C ALA A 18 -5.67 36.58 -7.80
N ALA A 19 -6.43 36.21 -6.77
CA ALA A 19 -5.97 35.29 -5.72
C ALA A 19 -7.13 34.53 -5.08
N VAL A 20 -6.85 33.27 -4.71
CA VAL A 20 -7.74 32.40 -3.93
C VAL A 20 -6.98 31.83 -2.75
N ILE A 21 -7.58 31.89 -1.56
CA ILE A 21 -7.09 31.22 -0.35
C ILE A 21 -8.14 30.19 0.07
N GLN A 22 -7.74 28.92 0.15
CA GLN A 22 -8.55 27.86 0.75
C GLN A 22 -8.31 27.84 2.26
N ALA A 23 -9.27 28.31 3.04
CA ALA A 23 -9.19 28.42 4.50
C ALA A 23 -9.90 27.26 5.25
N TRP A 24 -10.67 26.43 4.54
CA TRP A 24 -11.42 25.30 5.11
C TRP A 24 -12.47 25.74 6.15
N TYR A 25 -12.58 25.00 7.26
CA TYR A 25 -13.28 25.44 8.46
C TYR A 25 -12.24 25.69 9.56
N PRO A 26 -11.64 26.90 9.64
CA PRO A 26 -10.43 27.16 10.42
C PRO A 26 -10.66 27.32 11.94
N GLY A 27 -11.84 26.96 12.46
CA GLY A 27 -12.15 27.01 13.89
C GLY A 27 -12.34 28.42 14.45
N GLN A 28 -12.20 28.57 15.77
CA GLN A 28 -12.53 29.81 16.49
C GLN A 28 -11.55 30.98 16.21
N GLU A 29 -10.30 30.67 15.84
CA GLU A 29 -9.28 31.66 15.49
C GLU A 29 -9.30 32.04 13.99
N CYS A 30 -10.41 31.77 13.30
CA CYS A 30 -10.54 31.93 11.84
C CYS A 30 -10.14 33.32 11.35
N GLY A 31 -10.63 34.37 12.02
CA GLY A 31 -10.38 35.75 11.63
C GLY A 31 -8.90 36.09 11.71
N ASN A 32 -8.26 35.72 12.82
CA ASN A 32 -6.84 35.97 13.07
C ASN A 32 -5.96 35.20 12.08
N ALA A 33 -6.18 33.89 11.93
CA ALA A 33 -5.37 33.06 11.03
C ALA A 33 -5.50 33.50 9.55
N ILE A 34 -6.71 33.90 9.11
CA ILE A 34 -6.91 34.43 7.75
C ILE A 34 -6.22 35.79 7.60
N ALA A 35 -6.33 36.68 8.59
CA ALA A 35 -5.67 37.98 8.56
C ALA A 35 -4.15 37.84 8.50
N ASP A 36 -3.55 37.01 9.35
CA ASP A 36 -2.10 36.78 9.37
C ASP A 36 -1.58 36.34 8.01
N VAL A 37 -2.31 35.46 7.31
CA VAL A 37 -1.96 35.02 5.97
C VAL A 37 -2.18 36.14 4.94
N LEU A 38 -3.31 36.85 4.97
CA LEU A 38 -3.61 37.91 4.00
C LEU A 38 -2.62 39.07 4.07
N PHE A 39 -2.19 39.47 5.27
CA PHE A 39 -1.24 40.55 5.49
C PHE A 39 0.22 40.09 5.46
N GLY A 40 0.46 38.79 5.45
CA GLY A 40 1.78 38.20 5.30
C GLY A 40 2.59 38.14 6.59
N ASP A 41 1.94 38.31 7.74
CA ASP A 41 2.49 37.99 9.07
C ASP A 41 2.77 36.47 9.17
N ALA A 42 1.95 35.66 8.49
CA ALA A 42 2.20 34.26 8.23
C ALA A 42 2.32 33.97 6.73
N ASN A 43 3.37 33.24 6.33
CA ASN A 43 3.50 32.73 4.97
C ASN A 43 2.64 31.46 4.78
N PRO A 44 1.71 31.41 3.79
CA PRO A 44 0.91 30.23 3.53
C PRO A 44 1.81 29.03 3.19
N SER A 45 1.54 27.90 3.84
CA SER A 45 2.33 26.67 3.70
C SER A 45 1.48 25.40 3.80
N GLY A 46 0.17 25.53 3.59
CA GLY A 46 -0.73 24.40 3.45
C GLY A 46 -0.57 23.76 2.07
N LYS A 47 -0.75 22.45 1.99
CA LYS A 47 -0.85 21.71 0.74
C LYS A 47 -2.18 20.93 0.73
N LEU A 48 -2.83 20.84 -0.42
CA LEU A 48 -4.14 20.20 -0.55
C LEU A 48 -4.07 18.70 -0.18
N PRO A 49 -4.88 18.21 0.78
CA PRO A 49 -4.96 16.79 1.09
C PRO A 49 -5.84 16.02 0.10
N GLN A 50 -6.50 16.71 -0.83
CA GLN A 50 -7.41 16.13 -1.82
C GLN A 50 -7.27 16.85 -3.16
N THR A 51 -7.55 16.14 -4.25
CA THR A 51 -7.61 16.73 -5.60
C THR A 51 -8.89 17.55 -5.74
N PHE A 52 -8.77 18.76 -6.30
CA PHE A 52 -9.93 19.58 -6.66
C PHE A 52 -10.21 19.33 -8.14
N PRO A 53 -11.31 18.65 -8.51
CA PRO A 53 -11.63 18.43 -9.91
C PRO A 53 -12.08 19.72 -10.61
N VAL A 54 -11.99 19.74 -11.94
CA VAL A 54 -12.62 20.79 -12.76
C VAL A 54 -14.14 20.61 -12.76
N ARG A 55 -14.62 19.38 -12.92
CA ARG A 55 -16.04 19.03 -12.91
C ARG A 55 -16.33 17.89 -11.95
N LEU A 56 -17.54 17.84 -11.40
CA LEU A 56 -17.92 16.78 -10.47
C LEU A 56 -17.84 15.38 -11.12
N GLU A 57 -18.15 15.31 -12.41
CA GLU A 57 -18.14 14.13 -13.28
C GLU A 57 -16.74 13.51 -13.42
N ASP A 58 -15.69 14.29 -13.18
CA ASP A 58 -14.31 13.82 -13.30
C ASP A 58 -13.86 13.08 -12.02
N ASN A 59 -14.68 13.10 -10.97
CA ASN A 59 -14.43 12.35 -9.74
C ASN A 59 -14.57 10.83 -9.99
N PRO A 60 -13.62 9.99 -9.53
CA PRO A 60 -13.67 8.55 -9.76
C PRO A 60 -14.92 7.86 -9.22
N ALA A 61 -15.55 8.39 -8.17
CA ALA A 61 -16.75 7.82 -7.56
C ALA A 61 -18.05 8.31 -8.21
N TYR A 62 -18.00 9.21 -9.20
CA TYR A 62 -19.18 9.91 -9.74
C TYR A 62 -20.30 8.95 -10.18
N ILE A 63 -19.95 7.83 -10.82
CA ILE A 63 -20.92 6.87 -11.34
C ILE A 63 -21.49 5.98 -10.22
N ASN A 64 -20.74 5.76 -9.14
CA ASN A 64 -21.11 4.80 -8.10
C ASN A 64 -21.69 5.45 -6.83
N TYR A 65 -21.61 6.77 -6.68
CA TYR A 65 -22.13 7.52 -5.54
C TYR A 65 -23.49 8.16 -5.88
N PRO A 66 -24.51 8.13 -5.00
CA PRO A 66 -24.51 7.60 -3.63
C PRO A 66 -24.82 6.10 -3.52
N GLY A 67 -24.77 5.37 -4.63
CA GLY A 67 -25.12 3.95 -4.72
C GLY A 67 -26.59 3.73 -5.05
N GLU A 68 -26.98 2.45 -5.03
CA GLU A 68 -28.33 1.99 -5.36
C GLU A 68 -28.71 0.77 -4.49
N ASN A 69 -30.00 0.58 -4.22
CA ASN A 69 -30.50 -0.56 -3.44
C ASN A 69 -29.79 -0.78 -2.08
N GLY A 70 -29.41 0.32 -1.41
CA GLY A 70 -28.74 0.29 -0.11
C GLY A 70 -27.27 -0.16 -0.16
N ARG A 71 -26.64 -0.21 -1.34
CA ARG A 71 -25.25 -0.61 -1.53
C ARG A 71 -24.49 0.41 -2.38
N VAL A 72 -23.23 0.65 -2.02
CA VAL A 72 -22.29 1.48 -2.79
C VAL A 72 -21.16 0.59 -3.27
N HIS A 73 -20.94 0.54 -4.59
CA HIS A 73 -19.85 -0.23 -5.18
C HIS A 73 -18.63 0.67 -5.37
N TYR A 74 -17.49 0.32 -4.77
CA TYR A 74 -16.24 1.08 -4.92
C TYR A 74 -15.56 0.68 -6.24
N GLY A 75 -16.23 0.98 -7.36
CA GLY A 75 -15.82 0.55 -8.70
C GLY A 75 -14.52 1.18 -9.20
N GLU A 76 -14.09 2.29 -8.58
CA GLU A 76 -12.81 2.92 -8.84
C GLU A 76 -11.62 2.14 -8.26
N GLY A 77 -11.86 1.21 -7.33
CA GLY A 77 -10.84 0.39 -6.70
C GLY A 77 -9.72 1.24 -6.07
N LEU A 78 -8.47 0.96 -6.44
CA LEU A 78 -7.29 1.70 -5.94
C LEU A 78 -7.15 3.11 -6.56
N PHE A 79 -7.88 3.40 -7.63
CA PHE A 79 -7.80 4.66 -8.35
C PHE A 79 -8.72 5.69 -7.68
N VAL A 80 -8.33 6.13 -6.47
CA VAL A 80 -9.00 7.18 -5.69
C VAL A 80 -8.16 8.45 -5.65
N GLY A 81 -8.80 9.61 -5.82
CA GLY A 81 -8.10 10.90 -5.81
C GLY A 81 -7.04 10.98 -6.91
N TYR A 82 -5.88 11.58 -6.63
CA TYR A 82 -4.84 11.82 -7.64
C TYR A 82 -4.38 10.55 -8.38
N ARG A 83 -4.47 9.37 -7.74
CA ARG A 83 -4.18 8.07 -8.38
C ARG A 83 -5.02 7.87 -9.65
N TYR A 84 -6.29 8.27 -9.61
CA TYR A 84 -7.20 8.24 -10.76
C TYR A 84 -6.86 9.29 -11.80
N TYR A 85 -6.75 10.56 -11.38
CA TYR A 85 -6.55 11.67 -12.31
C TYR A 85 -5.28 11.51 -13.14
N GLU A 86 -4.20 11.04 -12.51
CA GLU A 86 -2.96 10.73 -13.24
C GLU A 86 -3.12 9.55 -14.19
N LYS A 87 -3.73 8.45 -13.72
CA LYS A 87 -3.94 7.25 -14.56
C LYS A 87 -4.80 7.53 -15.77
N LYS A 88 -5.88 8.29 -15.58
CA LYS A 88 -6.80 8.71 -16.65
C LYS A 88 -6.31 9.92 -17.43
N LYS A 89 -5.20 10.55 -17.03
CA LYS A 89 -4.64 11.76 -17.65
C LYS A 89 -5.65 12.91 -17.69
N VAL A 90 -6.44 13.05 -16.63
CA VAL A 90 -7.40 14.14 -16.43
C VAL A 90 -6.72 15.22 -15.60
N VAL A 91 -6.66 16.44 -16.14
CA VAL A 91 -6.05 17.59 -15.44
C VAL A 91 -7.05 18.12 -14.40
N PRO A 92 -6.72 18.06 -13.10
CA PRO A 92 -7.58 18.63 -12.06
C PRO A 92 -7.45 20.16 -12.02
N LEU A 93 -8.40 20.83 -11.37
CA LEU A 93 -8.31 22.28 -11.12
C LEU A 93 -7.13 22.60 -10.19
N PHE A 94 -6.99 21.82 -9.12
CA PHE A 94 -5.78 21.84 -8.28
C PHE A 94 -5.39 20.40 -7.91
N PRO A 95 -4.14 19.99 -8.13
CA PRO A 95 -3.70 18.63 -7.89
C PRO A 95 -3.50 18.35 -6.39
N PHE A 96 -3.43 17.07 -6.04
CA PHE A 96 -3.11 16.66 -4.67
C PHE A 96 -1.73 17.18 -4.26
N GLY A 97 -1.60 17.61 -3.01
CA GLY A 97 -0.36 18.17 -2.48
C GLY A 97 -0.01 19.56 -3.04
N PHE A 98 -0.90 20.23 -3.77
CA PHE A 98 -0.67 21.59 -4.27
C PHE A 98 -0.85 22.66 -3.19
N GLY A 99 -0.04 23.71 -3.24
CA GLY A 99 -0.19 24.90 -2.41
C GLY A 99 0.96 25.87 -2.64
N LEU A 100 0.61 27.16 -2.79
CA LEU A 100 1.55 28.24 -3.04
C LEU A 100 2.11 28.81 -1.73
N SER A 101 3.15 29.63 -1.85
CA SER A 101 3.83 30.33 -0.76
C SER A 101 4.17 31.75 -1.20
N TYR A 102 4.40 32.66 -0.24
CA TYR A 102 4.95 33.99 -0.51
C TYR A 102 6.48 33.99 -0.73
N THR A 103 7.10 32.82 -0.72
CA THR A 103 8.50 32.63 -1.12
C THR A 103 8.61 31.47 -2.10
N THR A 104 9.81 31.29 -2.67
CA THR A 104 10.08 30.24 -3.66
C THR A 104 11.15 29.31 -3.14
N PHE A 105 10.95 28.01 -3.32
CA PHE A 105 11.89 26.97 -2.92
C PHE A 105 12.50 26.30 -4.15
N LYS A 106 13.83 26.15 -4.15
CA LYS A 106 14.59 25.37 -5.13
C LYS A 106 14.85 23.97 -4.58
N TYR A 107 14.70 22.98 -5.44
CA TYR A 107 15.01 21.58 -5.18
C TYR A 107 16.23 21.23 -6.01
N ASP A 108 17.27 20.66 -5.39
CA ASP A 108 18.43 20.12 -6.10
C ASP A 108 18.20 18.65 -6.49
N SER A 109 19.15 18.05 -7.22
CA SER A 109 19.07 16.64 -7.64
C SER A 109 19.02 15.68 -6.45
N LEU A 110 18.33 14.55 -6.64
CA LEU A 110 18.30 13.48 -5.64
C LEU A 110 19.65 12.80 -5.50
N ARG A 111 19.95 12.36 -4.27
CA ARG A 111 21.07 11.48 -3.97
C ARG A 111 20.54 10.26 -3.24
N LEU A 112 20.87 9.09 -3.77
CA LEU A 112 20.55 7.80 -3.15
C LEU A 112 21.82 7.25 -2.48
N ASN A 113 21.69 6.62 -1.32
CA ASN A 113 22.82 5.92 -0.70
C ASN A 113 23.28 4.70 -1.53
N VAL A 114 22.33 4.03 -2.20
CA VAL A 114 22.56 2.87 -3.07
C VAL A 114 21.59 2.91 -4.25
N GLN A 115 21.90 2.20 -5.34
CA GLN A 115 21.03 2.06 -6.51
C GLN A 115 20.29 0.71 -6.56
N GLU A 116 20.68 -0.23 -5.70
CA GLU A 116 20.05 -1.54 -5.57
C GLU A 116 19.79 -1.81 -4.09
N ILE A 117 18.62 -2.36 -3.78
CA ILE A 117 18.25 -2.79 -2.43
C ILE A 117 17.67 -4.19 -2.47
N GLY A 118 17.93 -4.98 -1.42
CA GLY A 118 17.18 -6.18 -1.10
C GLY A 118 15.95 -5.88 -0.21
N PRO A 119 15.13 -6.90 0.10
CA PRO A 119 13.91 -6.73 0.88
C PRO A 119 14.08 -6.19 2.31
N ASP A 120 15.23 -6.41 2.92
CA ASP A 120 15.53 -6.02 4.30
C ASP A 120 16.35 -4.73 4.40
N ASP A 121 16.81 -4.21 3.26
CA ASP A 121 17.60 -2.99 3.17
C ASP A 121 16.73 -1.73 3.31
N THR A 122 17.39 -0.60 3.52
CA THR A 122 16.77 0.72 3.56
C THR A 122 17.42 1.62 2.52
N LEU A 123 16.60 2.15 1.62
CA LEU A 123 17.00 3.19 0.68
C LEU A 123 16.89 4.55 1.36
N GLU A 124 18.00 5.28 1.44
CA GLU A 124 18.01 6.68 1.85
C GLU A 124 17.95 7.59 0.63
N VAL A 125 16.94 8.45 0.61
CA VAL A 125 16.72 9.44 -0.46
C VAL A 125 16.96 10.82 0.11
N GLN A 126 17.96 11.51 -0.41
CA GLN A 126 18.34 12.85 0.04
C GLN A 126 18.08 13.91 -1.02
N VAL A 127 17.59 15.07 -0.60
CA VAL A 127 17.37 16.25 -1.45
C VAL A 127 17.71 17.52 -0.69
N ASP A 128 18.41 18.45 -1.33
CA ASP A 128 18.64 19.78 -0.75
C ASP A 128 17.52 20.73 -1.18
N ILE A 129 16.94 21.39 -0.19
CA ILE A 129 15.91 22.42 -0.39
C ILE A 129 16.49 23.74 0.04
N THR A 130 16.45 24.73 -0.87
CA THR A 130 16.89 26.09 -0.60
C THR A 130 15.72 27.04 -0.75
N ASN A 131 15.49 27.92 0.23
CA ASN A 131 14.58 29.04 0.05
C ASN A 131 15.30 30.12 -0.75
N VAL A 132 14.87 30.35 -1.99
CA VAL A 132 15.50 31.30 -2.92
C VAL A 132 14.72 32.60 -3.05
N GLY A 133 13.63 32.76 -2.31
CA GLY A 133 12.89 34.01 -2.25
C GLY A 133 13.34 34.92 -1.11
N GLN A 134 12.58 36.00 -0.90
CA GLN A 134 12.92 37.07 0.05
C GLN A 134 12.18 36.97 1.39
N ARG A 135 11.30 35.97 1.56
CA ARG A 135 10.52 35.77 2.79
C ARG A 135 10.83 34.42 3.40
N ALA A 136 10.86 34.35 4.72
CA ALA A 136 10.85 33.07 5.40
C ALA A 136 9.59 32.29 5.05
N GLY A 137 9.68 30.95 5.03
CA GLY A 137 8.55 30.12 4.67
C GLY A 137 8.74 28.67 5.06
N LYS A 138 7.67 27.90 4.93
CA LYS A 138 7.69 26.44 5.13
C LYS A 138 7.35 25.76 3.80
N GLU A 139 8.17 24.81 3.39
CA GLU A 139 7.90 23.93 2.24
C GLU A 139 7.51 22.54 2.74
N ILE A 140 6.63 21.86 2.01
CA ILE A 140 6.35 20.42 2.21
C ILE A 140 6.95 19.67 1.03
N VAL A 141 8.08 19.01 1.28
CA VAL A 141 8.74 18.13 0.33
C VAL A 141 7.98 16.80 0.32
N GLN A 142 7.50 16.40 -0.85
CA GLN A 142 6.70 15.19 -1.03
C GLN A 142 7.51 14.16 -1.81
N LEU A 143 7.62 12.95 -1.26
CA LEU A 143 8.26 11.82 -1.91
C LEU A 143 7.20 10.83 -2.37
N TYR A 144 7.25 10.54 -3.67
CA TYR A 144 6.44 9.53 -4.34
C TYR A 144 7.33 8.38 -4.83
N VAL A 145 6.74 7.19 -4.91
CA VAL A 145 7.36 6.02 -5.56
C VAL A 145 6.53 5.66 -6.79
N ARG A 146 7.20 5.46 -7.92
CA ARG A 146 6.64 4.82 -9.11
C ARG A 146 7.25 3.43 -9.24
N ASP A 147 6.38 2.46 -9.47
CA ASP A 147 6.75 1.12 -9.90
C ASP A 147 6.70 1.09 -11.44
N ILE A 148 7.81 0.75 -12.10
CA ILE A 148 7.90 0.77 -13.56
C ILE A 148 7.11 -0.38 -14.18
N ALA A 149 7.08 -1.53 -13.51
CA ALA A 149 6.40 -2.73 -13.99
C ALA A 149 5.96 -3.60 -12.80
N ALA A 150 4.65 -3.74 -12.65
CA ALA A 150 4.01 -4.58 -11.64
C ALA A 150 3.06 -5.60 -12.29
N SER A 151 2.91 -6.75 -11.66
CA SER A 151 1.98 -7.80 -12.09
C SER A 151 0.51 -7.40 -11.91
N LEU A 152 0.21 -6.55 -10.91
CA LEU A 152 -1.12 -5.99 -10.69
C LEU A 152 -1.19 -4.52 -11.09
N HIS A 153 -2.39 -4.03 -11.37
CA HIS A 153 -2.61 -2.63 -11.72
C HIS A 153 -2.24 -1.70 -10.56
N ARG A 154 -1.39 -0.71 -10.85
CA ARG A 154 -0.96 0.32 -9.90
C ARG A 154 -1.24 1.74 -10.40
N PRO A 155 -1.37 2.72 -9.47
CA PRO A 155 -1.29 4.14 -9.80
C PRO A 155 0.05 4.49 -10.45
N GLU A 156 0.09 5.60 -11.21
CA GLU A 156 1.31 6.09 -11.88
C GLU A 156 2.45 6.43 -10.90
N LYS A 157 2.10 6.80 -9.67
CA LYS A 157 2.99 6.95 -8.53
C LYS A 157 2.17 7.07 -7.24
N GLU A 158 2.80 6.80 -6.11
CA GLU A 158 2.15 6.81 -4.80
C GLU A 158 2.95 7.64 -3.79
N LEU A 159 2.30 8.54 -3.03
CA LEU A 159 2.96 9.27 -1.95
C LEU A 159 3.38 8.26 -0.87
N LYS A 160 4.65 8.28 -0.50
CA LYS A 160 5.21 7.39 0.54
C LYS A 160 5.76 8.12 1.75
N ALA A 161 6.20 9.37 1.57
CA ALA A 161 6.65 10.20 2.68
C ALA A 161 6.51 11.69 2.34
N PHE A 162 6.47 12.54 3.37
CA PHE A 162 6.61 13.98 3.21
C PHE A 162 7.22 14.60 4.46
N THR A 163 7.92 15.71 4.29
CA THR A 163 8.54 16.46 5.39
C THR A 163 8.27 17.94 5.21
N LYS A 164 7.78 18.60 6.27
CA LYS A 164 7.62 20.05 6.32
C LYS A 164 8.88 20.70 6.89
N VAL A 165 9.49 21.61 6.15
CA VAL A 165 10.74 22.27 6.54
C VAL A 165 10.57 23.79 6.54
N TYR A 166 10.98 24.43 7.63
CA TYR A 166 11.08 25.89 7.72
C TYR A 166 12.47 26.34 7.25
N LEU A 167 12.48 27.39 6.41
CA LEU A 167 13.70 27.98 5.85
C LEU A 167 13.62 29.51 5.83
N GLU A 168 14.64 30.16 6.37
CA GLU A 168 14.91 31.59 6.17
C GLU A 168 15.30 31.89 4.71
N PRO A 169 15.17 33.13 4.22
CA PRO A 169 15.69 33.53 2.90
C PRO A 169 17.16 33.12 2.71
N GLY A 170 17.46 32.44 1.61
CA GLY A 170 18.80 31.91 1.30
C GLY A 170 19.20 30.66 2.06
N GLN A 171 18.44 30.21 3.07
CA GLN A 171 18.77 29.02 3.84
C GLN A 171 18.57 27.75 3.01
N ARG A 172 19.53 26.83 3.15
CA ARG A 172 19.48 25.47 2.62
C ARG A 172 19.38 24.44 3.74
N LYS A 173 18.57 23.40 3.55
CA LYS A 173 18.57 22.18 4.38
C LYS A 173 18.51 20.94 3.51
N THR A 174 19.21 19.89 3.94
CA THR A 174 19.10 18.55 3.36
C THR A 174 17.95 17.81 4.05
N ILE A 175 17.06 17.24 3.26
CA ILE A 175 15.97 16.37 3.71
C ILE A 175 16.33 14.94 3.35
N THR A 176 16.23 14.03 4.32
CA THR A 176 16.46 12.60 4.13
C THR A 176 15.17 11.84 4.38
N PHE A 177 14.80 10.96 3.44
CA PHE A 177 13.73 10.00 3.59
C PHE A 177 14.30 8.59 3.62
N SER A 178 13.68 7.70 4.37
CA SER A 178 14.04 6.28 4.43
C SER A 178 12.90 5.45 3.89
N LEU A 179 13.18 4.66 2.85
CA LEU A 179 12.22 3.76 2.22
C LEU A 179 12.66 2.32 2.43
N ARG A 180 11.70 1.47 2.78
CA ARG A 180 11.85 0.03 2.92
C ARG A 180 10.86 -0.66 1.97
N ARG A 181 10.88 -2.00 1.92
CA ARG A 181 10.00 -2.79 1.03
C ARG A 181 8.51 -2.44 1.12
N ASP A 182 8.01 -1.98 2.26
CA ASP A 182 6.62 -1.56 2.45
C ASP A 182 6.25 -0.31 1.64
N ALA A 183 7.22 0.59 1.39
CA ALA A 183 7.02 1.70 0.47
C ALA A 183 6.83 1.24 -0.98
N LEU A 184 7.32 0.04 -1.32
CA LEU A 184 7.30 -0.51 -2.68
C LEU A 184 6.11 -1.46 -2.89
N ALA A 185 5.58 -2.03 -1.82
CA ALA A 185 4.60 -3.09 -1.92
C ALA A 185 3.20 -2.61 -2.39
N TYR A 186 2.47 -3.55 -2.98
CA TYR A 186 1.02 -3.51 -3.15
C TYR A 186 0.39 -4.73 -2.45
N TYR A 187 -0.92 -4.70 -2.20
CA TYR A 187 -1.61 -5.86 -1.63
C TYR A 187 -2.11 -6.77 -2.76
N ASP A 188 -1.73 -8.04 -2.72
CA ASP A 188 -2.22 -9.09 -3.60
C ASP A 188 -3.30 -9.86 -2.85
N ASP A 189 -4.53 -9.76 -3.33
CA ASP A 189 -5.72 -10.35 -2.71
C ASP A 189 -5.78 -11.87 -2.86
N LEU A 190 -5.26 -12.41 -3.98
CA LEU A 190 -5.09 -13.83 -4.20
C LEU A 190 -4.05 -14.42 -3.24
N ALA A 191 -2.91 -13.73 -3.10
CA ALA A 191 -1.87 -14.12 -2.15
C ALA A 191 -2.22 -13.80 -0.69
N ARG A 192 -3.24 -12.96 -0.46
CA ARG A 192 -3.63 -12.40 0.85
C ARG A 192 -2.46 -11.77 1.60
N ALA A 193 -1.53 -11.14 0.89
CA ALA A 193 -0.28 -10.62 1.45
C ALA A 193 0.15 -9.33 0.74
N TRP A 194 1.00 -8.55 1.41
CA TRP A 194 1.75 -7.48 0.74
C TRP A 194 2.85 -8.10 -0.09
N VAL A 195 3.00 -7.63 -1.32
CA VAL A 195 4.00 -8.08 -2.28
C VAL A 195 4.79 -6.87 -2.75
N ALA A 196 6.12 -6.91 -2.58
CA ALA A 196 7.05 -6.02 -3.26
C ALA A 196 7.79 -6.86 -4.31
N GLU A 197 7.57 -6.57 -5.59
CA GLU A 197 8.17 -7.33 -6.69
C GLU A 197 9.56 -6.80 -7.03
N ALA A 198 10.50 -7.70 -7.31
CA ALA A 198 11.79 -7.32 -7.87
C ALA A 198 11.58 -6.58 -9.19
N GLY A 199 12.35 -5.51 -9.41
CA GLY A 199 12.19 -4.67 -10.59
C GLY A 199 12.71 -3.26 -10.39
N GLU A 200 12.53 -2.45 -11.42
CA GLU A 200 12.91 -1.04 -11.44
C GLU A 200 11.82 -0.18 -10.81
N PHE A 201 12.26 0.76 -9.98
CA PHE A 201 11.42 1.76 -9.35
C PHE A 201 12.03 3.15 -9.56
N GLU A 202 11.19 4.17 -9.50
CA GLU A 202 11.64 5.56 -9.41
C GLU A 202 11.19 6.16 -8.08
N VAL A 203 12.10 6.87 -7.42
CA VAL A 203 11.72 7.87 -6.42
C VAL A 203 11.54 9.21 -7.11
N LEU A 204 10.42 9.87 -6.82
CA LEU A 204 10.06 11.17 -7.37
C LEU A 204 9.85 12.14 -6.21
N VAL A 205 10.56 13.27 -6.23
CA VAL A 205 10.39 14.31 -5.22
C VAL A 205 9.85 15.57 -5.86
N GLY A 206 8.83 16.15 -5.22
CA GLY A 206 8.13 17.32 -5.73
C GLY A 206 7.55 18.22 -4.65
N ALA A 207 7.00 19.34 -5.11
CA ALA A 207 6.24 20.28 -4.27
C ALA A 207 4.72 20.02 -4.33
N SER A 208 4.26 19.15 -5.25
CA SER A 208 2.91 18.59 -5.36
C SER A 208 2.95 17.31 -6.23
N SER A 209 1.83 16.59 -6.33
CA SER A 209 1.72 15.41 -7.22
C SER A 209 1.96 15.70 -8.71
N GLN A 210 1.76 16.94 -9.16
CA GLN A 210 2.02 17.37 -10.54
C GLN A 210 3.21 18.35 -10.68
N ASP A 211 3.91 18.67 -9.60
CA ASP A 211 5.14 19.49 -9.60
C ASP A 211 6.30 18.63 -9.07
N ILE A 212 6.69 17.65 -9.90
CA ILE A 212 7.83 16.78 -9.66
C ILE A 212 9.08 17.48 -10.17
N ARG A 213 10.09 17.59 -9.31
CA ARG A 213 11.29 18.41 -9.56
C ARG A 213 12.56 17.61 -9.65
N ALA A 214 12.58 16.42 -9.07
CA ALA A 214 13.72 15.51 -9.16
C ALA A 214 13.23 14.05 -9.14
N ILE A 215 13.92 13.20 -9.92
CA ILE A 215 13.62 11.78 -10.09
C ILE A 215 14.94 11.01 -10.02
N ALA A 216 14.95 9.85 -9.40
CA ALA A 216 16.07 8.93 -9.43
C ALA A 216 15.58 7.47 -9.51
N PRO A 217 16.16 6.64 -10.39
CA PRO A 217 15.86 5.22 -10.45
C PRO A 217 16.62 4.42 -9.39
N PHE A 218 16.06 3.28 -9.00
CA PHE A 218 16.74 2.24 -8.22
C PHE A 218 16.05 0.89 -8.46
N THR A 219 16.72 -0.20 -8.07
CA THR A 219 16.21 -1.56 -8.31
C THR A 219 15.97 -2.30 -6.99
N LEU A 220 14.81 -2.94 -6.86
CA LEU A 220 14.60 -3.98 -5.84
C LEU A 220 15.06 -5.31 -6.44
N THR A 221 16.06 -5.94 -5.83
CA THR A 221 16.73 -7.11 -6.42
C THR A 221 15.95 -8.42 -6.25
N THR A 222 15.09 -8.51 -5.22
CA THR A 222 14.37 -9.73 -4.87
C THR A 222 12.94 -9.44 -4.46
N SER A 223 11.99 -10.21 -5.00
CA SER A 223 10.59 -10.10 -4.61
C SER A 223 10.40 -10.60 -3.17
N SER A 224 9.54 -9.93 -2.41
CA SER A 224 9.21 -10.33 -1.04
C SER A 224 7.72 -10.28 -0.78
N ARG A 225 7.26 -11.18 0.11
CA ARG A 225 5.89 -11.22 0.61
C ARG A 225 5.90 -11.06 2.11
N PHE A 226 5.01 -10.24 2.65
CA PHE A 226 4.94 -9.97 4.09
C PHE A 226 3.55 -9.52 4.53
N GLY A 227 3.31 -9.50 5.84
CA GLY A 227 2.04 -9.05 6.42
C GLY A 227 0.81 -9.87 5.99
N GLY A 228 1.02 -10.99 5.30
CA GLY A 228 -0.04 -11.94 5.03
C GLY A 228 -0.47 -12.60 6.32
N HIS A 229 -1.76 -12.90 6.41
CA HIS A 229 -2.22 -13.86 7.39
C HIS A 229 -1.68 -15.21 6.93
N SER A 230 -0.49 -15.56 7.44
CA SER A 230 -0.18 -16.95 7.69
C SER A 230 -1.25 -17.44 8.67
N GLU A 231 -2.43 -17.78 8.17
CA GLU A 231 -2.93 -19.06 8.60
C GLU A 231 -1.81 -20.01 8.22
N LYS A 232 -0.93 -20.32 9.18
CA LYS A 232 -0.43 -21.67 9.26
C LYS A 232 -1.71 -22.47 9.27
N LYS A 233 -2.14 -22.94 8.11
CA LYS A 233 -3.35 -23.71 7.98
C LYS A 233 -3.04 -24.91 8.84
N ARG A 234 -3.56 -24.94 10.08
CA ARG A 234 -3.33 -26.07 10.98
C ARG A 234 -3.71 -27.28 10.16
N ILE A 235 -2.75 -28.12 9.80
CA ILE A 235 -3.03 -29.26 8.94
C ILE A 235 -3.77 -30.23 9.85
N ARG A 236 -5.10 -30.20 9.79
CA ARG A 236 -5.94 -31.14 10.54
C ARG A 236 -6.01 -32.43 9.75
N PHE A 237 -5.33 -33.44 10.26
CA PHE A 237 -5.45 -34.79 9.77
C PHE A 237 -6.68 -35.46 10.38
N GLY A 238 -7.44 -36.20 9.59
CA GLY A 238 -8.67 -36.87 10.03
C GLY A 238 -9.17 -37.90 9.02
N MET A 239 -10.42 -38.35 9.13
CA MET A 239 -10.98 -39.43 8.29
C MET A 239 -10.90 -39.14 6.78
N GLN A 240 -10.99 -37.86 6.39
CA GLN A 240 -10.93 -37.41 5.00
C GLN A 240 -9.52 -37.14 4.49
N SER A 241 -8.50 -37.29 5.34
CA SER A 241 -7.10 -37.18 4.90
C SER A 241 -6.73 -38.40 4.07
N THR A 242 -6.05 -38.15 2.96
CA THR A 242 -5.52 -39.22 2.11
C THR A 242 -4.33 -39.89 2.78
N ILE A 243 -4.09 -41.16 2.47
CA ILE A 243 -2.89 -41.88 2.95
C ILE A 243 -1.63 -41.13 2.50
N GLY A 244 -1.61 -40.54 1.30
CA GLY A 244 -0.50 -39.74 0.81
C GLY A 244 -0.24 -38.47 1.64
N GLU A 245 -1.29 -37.75 2.04
CA GLU A 245 -1.15 -36.58 2.92
C GLU A 245 -0.63 -36.97 4.31
N LEU A 246 -1.12 -38.08 4.86
CA LEU A 246 -0.70 -38.57 6.18
C LEU A 246 0.76 -39.05 6.18
N LEU A 247 1.20 -39.73 5.13
CA LEU A 247 2.57 -40.27 5.04
C LEU A 247 3.61 -39.22 4.61
N ALA A 248 3.19 -38.14 3.96
CA ALA A 248 4.05 -37.00 3.63
C ALA A 248 4.39 -36.13 4.86
N ASN A 249 3.75 -36.36 6.01
CA ASN A 249 4.01 -35.66 7.24
C ASN A 249 4.57 -36.60 8.31
N ASP A 250 5.80 -36.32 8.80
CA ASP A 250 6.52 -37.20 9.71
C ASP A 250 5.76 -37.48 11.02
N ALA A 251 5.02 -36.50 11.54
CA ALA A 251 4.25 -36.66 12.78
C ALA A 251 2.98 -37.49 12.57
N ALA A 252 2.26 -37.28 11.47
CA ALA A 252 1.09 -38.10 11.11
C ALA A 252 1.50 -39.53 10.75
N ARG A 253 2.61 -39.71 10.03
CA ARG A 253 3.21 -41.01 9.74
C ARG A 253 3.56 -41.76 11.02
N ALA A 254 4.20 -41.09 11.97
CA ALA A 254 4.54 -41.69 13.27
C ALA A 254 3.29 -42.14 14.06
N VAL A 255 2.18 -41.40 13.98
CA VAL A 255 0.91 -41.83 14.58
C VAL A 255 0.42 -43.12 13.92
N ILE A 256 0.39 -43.20 12.59
CA ILE A 256 -0.03 -44.41 11.86
C ILE A 256 0.86 -45.61 12.23
N ASP A 257 2.18 -45.43 12.19
CA ASP A 257 3.14 -46.49 12.52
C ASP A 257 3.02 -46.97 13.98
N SER A 258 2.60 -46.10 14.91
CA SER A 258 2.39 -46.50 16.31
C SER A 258 1.21 -47.48 16.50
N TYR A 259 0.18 -47.37 15.66
CA TYR A 259 -1.00 -48.23 15.69
C TYR A 259 -0.86 -49.45 14.78
N MET A 260 -0.11 -49.33 13.69
CA MET A 260 0.12 -50.38 12.71
C MET A 260 1.61 -50.43 12.32
N PRO A 261 2.48 -51.01 13.15
CA PRO A 261 3.92 -51.02 12.90
C PRO A 261 4.29 -51.68 11.56
N GLY A 262 5.07 -50.97 10.75
CA GLY A 262 5.56 -51.47 9.46
C GLY A 262 4.54 -51.42 8.33
N VAL A 263 3.32 -50.93 8.58
CA VAL A 263 2.31 -50.78 7.52
C VAL A 263 2.77 -49.78 6.47
N THR A 264 3.44 -48.69 6.88
CA THR A 264 3.82 -47.61 5.97
C THR A 264 4.94 -47.97 5.00
N ASP A 265 5.62 -49.09 5.24
CA ASP A 265 6.69 -49.63 4.39
C ASP A 265 6.21 -50.77 3.47
N MET A 266 4.93 -51.17 3.55
CA MET A 266 4.34 -52.18 2.66
C MET A 266 4.18 -51.63 1.24
N GLN A 267 4.50 -52.45 0.22
CA GLN A 267 4.36 -52.03 -1.19
C GLN A 267 2.90 -51.72 -1.55
N GLU A 268 1.97 -52.41 -0.91
CA GLU A 268 0.52 -52.28 -1.08
C GLU A 268 0.02 -50.88 -0.68
N VAL A 269 0.70 -50.19 0.24
CA VAL A 269 0.34 -48.82 0.65
C VAL A 269 0.47 -47.82 -0.49
N THR A 270 1.41 -48.05 -1.41
CA THR A 270 1.57 -47.19 -2.60
C THR A 270 0.35 -47.20 -3.52
N MET A 271 -0.47 -48.27 -3.47
CA MET A 271 -1.67 -48.43 -4.29
C MET A 271 -2.87 -47.63 -3.75
N VAL A 272 -2.82 -47.21 -2.48
CA VAL A 272 -3.92 -46.49 -1.79
C VAL A 272 -3.56 -45.06 -1.40
N MET A 273 -2.45 -44.50 -1.92
CA MET A 273 -1.97 -43.15 -1.57
C MET A 273 -3.01 -42.05 -1.81
N ASN A 274 -3.87 -42.21 -2.80
CA ASN A 274 -4.92 -41.23 -3.13
C ASN A 274 -6.26 -41.53 -2.44
N TRP A 275 -6.33 -42.57 -1.62
CA TRP A 275 -7.55 -42.93 -0.88
C TRP A 275 -7.51 -42.29 0.49
N THR A 276 -8.69 -41.91 0.99
CA THR A 276 -8.87 -41.41 2.35
C THR A 276 -8.73 -42.53 3.37
N LEU A 277 -8.39 -42.16 4.61
CA LEU A 277 -8.32 -43.12 5.72
C LEU A 277 -9.66 -43.86 5.92
N GLU A 278 -10.79 -43.19 5.72
CA GLU A 278 -12.13 -43.79 5.73
C GLU A 278 -12.31 -44.83 4.61
N GLN A 279 -11.90 -44.52 3.38
CA GLN A 279 -11.99 -45.44 2.24
C GLN A 279 -11.13 -46.69 2.44
N VAL A 280 -9.93 -46.54 3.00
CA VAL A 280 -9.05 -47.68 3.30
C VAL A 280 -9.64 -48.53 4.42
N ALA A 281 -10.13 -47.92 5.50
CA ALA A 281 -10.79 -48.65 6.59
C ALA A 281 -12.03 -49.43 6.11
N GLY A 282 -12.81 -48.87 5.18
CA GLY A 282 -13.94 -49.55 4.54
C GLY A 282 -13.53 -50.74 3.66
N MET A 283 -12.30 -50.75 3.14
CA MET A 283 -11.77 -51.86 2.32
C MET A 283 -11.20 -53.00 3.17
N VAL A 284 -10.62 -52.68 4.33
CA VAL A 284 -9.98 -53.65 5.24
C VAL A 284 -10.54 -53.57 6.67
N PRO A 285 -11.85 -53.81 6.88
CA PRO A 285 -12.51 -53.62 8.18
C PRO A 285 -11.94 -54.53 9.28
N ASP A 286 -11.38 -55.68 8.92
CA ASP A 286 -10.72 -56.59 9.87
C ASP A 286 -9.36 -56.07 10.36
N MET A 287 -8.66 -55.27 9.54
CA MET A 287 -7.38 -54.66 9.89
C MET A 287 -7.54 -53.28 10.54
N LEU A 288 -8.59 -52.54 10.14
CA LEU A 288 -8.91 -51.19 10.64
C LEU A 288 -10.36 -51.15 11.16
N PRO A 289 -10.67 -51.83 12.28
CA PRO A 289 -11.99 -51.77 12.88
C PRO A 289 -12.31 -50.34 13.33
N GLU A 290 -13.59 -49.97 13.33
CA GLU A 290 -14.08 -48.60 13.61
C GLU A 290 -13.52 -48.00 14.91
N ALA A 291 -13.40 -48.82 15.96
CA ALA A 291 -12.82 -48.39 17.24
C ALA A 291 -11.32 -48.05 17.17
N LEU A 292 -10.56 -48.71 16.29
CA LEU A 292 -9.15 -48.43 16.05
C LEU A 292 -9.01 -47.19 15.16
N LEU A 293 -9.82 -47.10 14.10
CA LEU A 293 -9.88 -45.94 13.21
C LEU A 293 -10.15 -44.65 14.00
N GLN A 294 -11.12 -44.67 14.92
CA GLN A 294 -11.45 -43.51 15.75
C GLN A 294 -10.29 -43.08 16.66
N ARG A 295 -9.48 -44.02 17.17
CA ARG A 295 -8.29 -43.70 17.98
C ARG A 295 -7.20 -43.03 17.14
N ILE A 296 -6.93 -43.58 15.96
CA ILE A 296 -5.98 -43.01 14.99
C ILE A 296 -6.40 -41.58 14.65
N VAL A 297 -7.67 -41.36 14.29
CA VAL A 297 -8.21 -40.02 13.97
C VAL A 297 -8.09 -39.06 15.15
N ASN A 298 -8.45 -39.48 16.36
CA ASN A 298 -8.36 -38.63 17.55
C ASN A 298 -6.91 -38.18 17.84
N ASP A 299 -5.91 -39.03 17.61
CA ASP A 299 -4.51 -38.67 17.83
C ASP A 299 -3.95 -37.83 16.67
N LEU A 300 -4.39 -38.08 15.43
CA LEU A 300 -4.09 -37.24 14.26
C LEU A 300 -4.63 -35.80 14.42
N GLU A 301 -5.84 -35.65 14.94
CA GLU A 301 -6.48 -34.34 15.19
C GLU A 301 -5.80 -33.53 16.30
N ARG A 302 -5.01 -34.19 17.16
CA ARG A 302 -4.26 -33.56 18.26
C ARG A 302 -2.88 -33.07 17.86
N LEU A 303 -2.41 -33.37 16.65
CA LEU A 303 -1.14 -32.88 16.15
C LEU A 303 -1.20 -31.36 15.94
N ASP A 304 -0.27 -30.62 16.55
CA ASP A 304 -0.16 -29.16 16.40
C ASP A 304 0.85 -28.85 15.28
N ILE A 305 0.37 -28.83 14.03
CA ILE A 305 1.15 -28.69 12.79
C ILE A 305 0.64 -27.49 11.99
#